data_AF-A0A6U1LA12-F1
#
_entry.id   AF-A0A6U1LA12-F1
#
_cell.length_a   1.000
_cell.length_b   1.000
_cell.length_c   1.000
_cell.angle_alpha   90.00
_cell.angle_beta   90.00
_cell.angle_gamma   90.00
#
_symmetry.space_group_name_H-M   'P 1'
#
loop_
_entity.id
_entity.type
_entity.pdbx_description
1 polymer ?
#
loop_
_entity_poly.entity_id
_entity_poly.type
_entity_poly.pdbx_seq_one_letter_code
_entity_poly.pdbx_strand_id
1 'polypeptide(L)'
;MSSSRGIGRSVVPTCPLRRPQRSLTPRFRQNNAKVLTPPSLTHGGYSRNQLRMLRRLRAVPKEADEVTLGEETPTAVKDSSADEGSRQQYALEPVPEDIMTSVYFFASFMVLWCLAPFPGSAFCGLTWHDSFVQSMWAAFHMADFVAPESLMLKYNTLGQAPALLHALPGAVWCACAPLQLSRKRSGEGGRKPGAHSTVGRVMLTSAAVLMVGYVLIDESGLSAEDYDFHGHGGPLSALIDGSPFGQLLPMSFNHFGLKLIAGWFIWSGVKTFWHAKAGQYGAHRAWAVRHVGAGLWVAAQRPMFATARLTQLAVLGPDVAGSISAQSDAFYGCSYVATIAFFVVAEAVARGGWQPGDARLRS
;
A
#
# COMPACT_ATOMS: atom_id res chain seq x y z
N MET A 1 -20.84 58.10 -88.38
CA MET A 1 -21.10 57.09 -89.43
C MET A 1 -20.00 56.04 -89.37
N SER A 2 -20.39 54.75 -89.38
CA SER A 2 -19.60 53.51 -89.58
C SER A 2 -18.29 53.33 -88.80
N SER A 3 -18.19 52.40 -87.85
CA SER A 3 -18.13 50.92 -88.01
C SER A 3 -16.98 50.44 -88.90
N SER A 4 -15.91 49.93 -88.29
CA SER A 4 -15.26 48.70 -88.75
C SER A 4 -14.64 47.93 -87.57
N ARG A 5 -14.88 46.62 -87.60
CA ARG A 5 -14.52 45.62 -86.60
C ARG A 5 -13.08 45.15 -86.82
N GLY A 6 -12.34 44.96 -85.74
CA GLY A 6 -11.08 44.20 -85.73
C GLY A 6 -11.10 43.21 -84.57
N ILE A 7 -11.33 41.94 -84.88
CA ILE A 7 -11.40 40.81 -83.95
C ILE A 7 -9.96 40.48 -83.50
N GLY A 8 -9.62 40.81 -82.26
CA GLY A 8 -8.37 40.38 -81.60
C GLY A 8 -8.64 39.21 -80.66
N ARG A 9 -8.16 38.02 -81.01
CA ARG A 9 -8.22 36.81 -80.17
C ARG A 9 -7.36 36.99 -78.92
N SER A 10 -7.99 36.85 -77.76
CA SER A 10 -7.34 36.76 -76.45
C SER A 10 -6.69 35.38 -76.29
N VAL A 11 -5.37 35.34 -76.11
CA VAL A 11 -4.61 34.14 -75.71
C VAL A 11 -4.51 34.18 -74.19
N VAL A 12 -5.34 33.37 -73.53
CA VAL A 12 -5.27 33.11 -72.09
C VAL A 12 -4.09 32.16 -71.83
N PRO A 13 -3.13 32.50 -70.96
CA PRO A 13 -2.13 31.54 -70.51
C PRO A 13 -2.81 30.48 -69.63
N THR A 14 -2.75 29.24 -70.09
CA THR A 14 -3.23 28.06 -69.39
C THR A 14 -2.45 27.84 -68.10
N CYS A 15 -3.16 28.03 -66.99
CA CYS A 15 -2.71 27.65 -65.65
C CYS A 15 -2.54 26.12 -65.59
N PRO A 16 -1.40 25.59 -65.10
CA PRO A 16 -1.22 24.14 -65.02
C PRO A 16 -2.19 23.57 -63.97
N LEU A 17 -3.03 22.64 -64.45
CA LEU A 17 -3.96 21.83 -63.68
C LEU A 17 -3.27 21.22 -62.45
N ARG A 18 -3.62 21.78 -61.29
CA ARG A 18 -3.34 21.22 -59.97
C ARG A 18 -4.11 19.90 -59.88
N ARG A 19 -3.38 18.79 -59.87
CA ARG A 19 -3.93 17.44 -59.63
C ARG A 19 -4.76 17.45 -58.34
N PRO A 20 -5.90 16.74 -58.29
CA PRO A 20 -6.60 16.53 -57.04
C PRO A 20 -5.70 15.73 -56.10
N GLN A 21 -5.28 16.36 -55.00
CA GLN A 21 -4.71 15.67 -53.87
C GLN A 21 -5.76 14.67 -53.39
N ARG A 22 -5.49 13.39 -53.63
CA ARG A 22 -6.20 12.28 -53.00
C ARG A 22 -6.19 12.52 -51.50
N SER A 23 -7.37 12.40 -50.90
CA SER A 23 -7.59 12.34 -49.47
C SER A 23 -6.62 11.33 -48.85
N LEU A 24 -5.67 11.84 -48.08
CA LEU A 24 -4.92 11.05 -47.13
C LEU A 24 -5.87 10.73 -46.00
N THR A 25 -6.49 9.55 -46.07
CA THR A 25 -6.91 8.86 -44.85
C THR A 25 -5.71 8.80 -43.91
N PRO A 26 -5.87 9.10 -42.61
CA PRO A 26 -4.79 8.90 -41.65
C PRO A 26 -4.58 7.40 -41.55
N ARG A 27 -3.61 6.88 -42.31
CA ARG A 27 -2.98 5.59 -42.01
C ARG A 27 -2.34 5.77 -40.64
N PHE A 28 -2.98 5.19 -39.63
CA PHE A 28 -2.31 4.78 -38.41
C PHE A 28 -1.07 4.01 -38.83
N ARG A 29 0.07 4.70 -38.76
CA ARG A 29 1.37 4.08 -38.87
C ARG A 29 1.46 3.24 -37.60
N GLN A 30 1.25 1.92 -37.74
CA GLN A 30 1.86 0.97 -36.84
C GLN A 30 3.35 1.29 -36.90
N ASN A 31 3.80 2.14 -35.98
CA ASN A 31 5.19 2.17 -35.61
C ASN A 31 5.50 0.73 -35.23
N ASN A 32 6.40 0.12 -35.99
CA ASN A 32 7.14 -1.03 -35.55
C ASN A 32 7.61 -0.71 -34.14
N ALA A 33 6.87 -1.18 -33.15
CA ALA A 33 7.44 -1.55 -31.89
C ALA A 33 8.59 -2.46 -32.32
N LYS A 34 9.82 -1.94 -32.22
CA LYS A 34 10.88 -2.80 -31.72
C LYS A 34 10.26 -3.43 -30.49
N VAL A 35 9.80 -4.65 -30.66
CA VAL A 35 9.68 -5.60 -29.57
C VAL A 35 11.08 -5.53 -28.97
N LEU A 36 11.22 -4.70 -27.94
CA LEU A 36 12.23 -4.90 -26.94
C LEU A 36 11.90 -6.30 -26.48
N THR A 37 12.61 -7.27 -27.05
CA THR A 37 12.75 -8.57 -26.40
C THR A 37 13.06 -8.21 -24.95
N PRO A 38 12.23 -8.65 -23.99
CA PRO A 38 12.55 -8.44 -22.60
C PRO A 38 14.01 -8.88 -22.43
N PRO A 39 14.86 -8.09 -21.74
CA PRO A 39 16.19 -8.58 -21.40
C PRO A 39 15.98 -9.98 -20.88
N SER A 40 16.64 -10.95 -21.52
CA SER A 40 16.58 -12.34 -21.09
C SER A 40 16.74 -12.32 -19.58
N LEU A 41 15.69 -12.75 -18.87
CA LEU A 41 15.76 -13.09 -17.46
C LEU A 41 16.73 -14.27 -17.38
N THR A 42 18.02 -13.97 -17.49
CA THR A 42 19.07 -14.85 -17.02
C THR A 42 18.81 -14.98 -15.54
N HIS A 43 18.29 -16.16 -15.19
CA HIS A 43 18.11 -16.65 -13.84
C HIS A 43 18.91 -15.85 -12.82
N GLY A 44 18.23 -15.23 -11.87
CA GLY A 44 18.81 -14.61 -10.68
C GLY A 44 19.72 -15.62 -9.99
N GLY A 45 21.00 -15.60 -10.37
CA GLY A 45 22.05 -16.33 -9.70
C GLY A 45 22.30 -15.59 -8.40
N TYR A 46 21.84 -16.16 -7.29
CA TYR A 46 22.29 -15.75 -5.97
C TYR A 46 23.81 -15.55 -5.99
N SER A 47 24.28 -14.40 -5.51
CA SER A 47 25.73 -14.17 -5.46
C SER A 47 26.39 -15.28 -4.63
N ARG A 48 27.64 -15.64 -4.96
CA ARG A 48 28.40 -16.64 -4.18
C ARG A 48 28.39 -16.36 -2.67
N ASN A 49 28.23 -15.10 -2.26
CA ASN A 49 28.13 -14.69 -0.87
C ASN A 49 26.75 -15.01 -0.26
N GLN A 50 25.66 -14.84 -1.01
CA GLN A 50 24.30 -15.21 -0.57
C GLN A 50 24.15 -16.74 -0.41
N LEU A 51 24.73 -17.53 -1.32
CA LEU A 51 24.74 -19.00 -1.20
C LEU A 51 25.59 -19.49 -0.01
N ARG A 52 26.69 -18.78 0.34
CA ARG A 52 27.49 -19.09 1.52
C ARG A 52 26.74 -18.79 2.82
N MET A 53 25.98 -17.70 2.87
CA MET A 53 25.16 -17.34 4.03
C MET A 53 24.04 -18.37 4.26
N LEU A 54 23.33 -18.79 3.20
CA LEU A 54 22.29 -19.82 3.29
C LEU A 54 22.82 -21.20 3.70
N ARG A 55 24.06 -21.55 3.33
CA ARG A 55 24.71 -22.80 3.80
C ARG A 55 25.12 -22.73 5.28
N ARG A 56 25.49 -21.56 5.80
CA ARG A 56 25.81 -21.40 7.23
C ARG A 56 24.56 -21.50 8.11
N LEU A 57 23.40 -21.05 7.62
CA LEU A 57 22.13 -21.15 8.36
C LEU A 57 21.56 -22.58 8.40
N ARG A 58 22.05 -23.51 7.55
CA ARG A 58 21.61 -24.92 7.54
C ARG A 58 22.45 -25.84 8.43
N ALA A 59 23.56 -25.36 8.97
CA ALA A 59 24.42 -26.10 9.88
C ALA A 59 24.13 -25.68 11.33
N VAL A 60 22.97 -26.10 11.85
CA VAL A 60 22.70 -26.08 13.29
C VAL A 60 23.21 -27.41 13.85
N PRO A 61 24.13 -27.41 14.83
CA PRO A 61 24.60 -28.65 15.46
C PRO A 61 23.43 -29.31 16.20
N LYS A 62 23.27 -30.61 15.97
CA LYS A 62 22.25 -31.44 16.59
C LYS A 62 22.85 -32.08 17.85
N GLU A 63 23.14 -31.26 18.85
CA GLU A 63 23.53 -31.73 20.19
C GLU A 63 22.68 -30.99 21.20
N ALA A 64 21.66 -31.68 21.71
CA ALA A 64 20.97 -31.32 22.93
C ALA A 64 21.06 -32.55 23.82
N ASP A 65 22.02 -32.49 24.75
CA ASP A 65 22.20 -33.44 25.82
C ASP A 65 20.95 -33.50 26.71
N GLU A 66 20.69 -34.70 27.15
CA GLU A 66 19.63 -35.14 28.04
C GLU A 66 19.88 -34.57 29.45
N VAL A 67 19.34 -33.39 29.74
CA VAL A 67 19.36 -32.81 31.10
C VAL A 67 18.19 -33.40 31.89
N THR A 68 18.54 -34.31 32.79
CA THR A 68 17.65 -34.87 33.81
C THR A 68 17.31 -33.78 34.84
N LEU A 69 16.12 -33.20 34.74
CA LEU A 69 15.57 -32.28 35.73
C LEU A 69 15.00 -33.07 36.91
N GLY A 70 15.62 -32.91 38.08
CA GLY A 70 15.10 -33.43 39.35
C GLY A 70 13.77 -32.78 39.72
N GLU A 71 12.81 -33.61 40.10
CA GLU A 71 11.54 -33.21 40.71
C GLU A 71 11.79 -32.66 42.12
N GLU A 72 11.88 -31.34 42.25
CA GLU A 72 11.57 -30.66 43.51
C GLU A 72 10.22 -29.97 43.36
N THR A 73 9.19 -30.59 43.95
CA THR A 73 7.82 -30.08 44.01
C THR A 73 7.76 -28.87 44.95
N PRO A 74 7.60 -27.64 44.46
CA PRO A 74 7.47 -26.48 45.32
C PRO A 74 6.06 -26.48 45.90
N THR A 75 5.94 -26.53 47.22
CA THR A 75 4.69 -26.31 47.94
C THR A 75 4.26 -24.86 47.74
N ALA A 76 3.44 -24.63 46.72
CA ALA A 76 2.89 -23.33 46.38
C ALA A 76 1.95 -22.85 47.49
N VAL A 77 2.46 -21.97 48.35
CA VAL A 77 1.65 -21.13 49.23
C VAL A 77 0.82 -20.20 48.34
N LYS A 78 -0.49 -20.47 48.27
CA LYS A 78 -1.48 -19.60 47.59
C LYS A 78 -1.68 -18.33 48.43
N ASP A 79 -0.85 -17.33 48.23
CA ASP A 79 -1.18 -15.96 48.65
C ASP A 79 -2.23 -15.39 47.69
N SER A 80 -3.51 -15.62 47.99
CA SER A 80 -4.65 -15.21 47.17
C SER A 80 -4.97 -13.71 47.23
N SER A 81 -4.24 -12.92 48.03
CA SER A 81 -4.49 -11.48 48.21
C SER A 81 -3.61 -10.58 47.33
N ALA A 82 -2.50 -11.08 46.79
CA ALA A 82 -1.63 -10.33 45.86
C ALA A 82 -2.12 -10.39 44.39
N ASP A 83 -3.03 -11.31 44.05
CA ASP A 83 -3.46 -11.56 42.67
C ASP A 83 -4.63 -10.66 42.21
N GLU A 84 -5.41 -10.08 43.13
CA GLU A 84 -6.53 -9.19 42.74
C GLU A 84 -6.06 -7.79 42.30
N GLY A 85 -5.02 -7.24 42.94
CA GLY A 85 -4.45 -5.95 42.56
C GLY A 85 -3.76 -5.97 41.19
N SER A 86 -3.13 -7.09 40.84
CA SER A 86 -2.45 -7.24 39.54
C SER A 86 -3.44 -7.45 38.38
N ARG A 87 -4.58 -8.09 38.63
CA ARG A 87 -5.64 -8.30 37.63
C ARG A 87 -6.40 -7.03 37.28
N GLN A 88 -6.54 -6.09 38.21
CA GLN A 88 -7.21 -4.81 37.96
C GLN A 88 -6.34 -3.82 37.17
N GLN A 89 -5.01 -3.92 37.26
CA GLN A 89 -4.11 -2.89 36.75
C GLN A 89 -3.92 -2.88 35.22
N TYR A 90 -4.47 -3.85 34.49
CA TYR A 90 -4.34 -3.94 33.03
C TYR A 90 -5.65 -4.14 32.28
N ALA A 91 -6.76 -3.70 32.86
CA ALA A 91 -7.97 -3.46 32.09
C ALA A 91 -7.71 -2.24 31.18
N LEU A 92 -6.93 -2.42 30.12
CA LEU A 92 -6.61 -1.35 29.17
C LEU A 92 -7.91 -0.69 28.73
N GLU A 93 -7.98 0.62 28.89
CA GLU A 93 -9.12 1.43 28.49
C GLU A 93 -9.46 1.20 27.02
N PRO A 94 -10.74 1.09 26.65
CA PRO A 94 -11.18 0.83 25.27
C PRO A 94 -10.56 1.80 24.26
N VAL A 95 -10.55 1.43 22.98
CA VAL A 95 -9.97 2.32 21.96
C VAL A 95 -10.86 3.57 21.94
N PRO A 96 -10.27 4.77 22.08
CA PRO A 96 -11.01 6.04 22.06
C PRO A 96 -11.93 6.14 20.84
N GLU A 97 -13.11 6.74 21.00
CA GLU A 97 -14.16 6.75 19.97
C GLU A 97 -13.78 7.57 18.73
N ASP A 98 -13.03 8.65 18.92
CA ASP A 98 -12.41 9.45 17.86
C ASP A 98 -11.45 8.59 17.02
N ILE A 99 -10.57 7.83 17.66
CA ILE A 99 -9.67 6.89 16.99
C ILE A 99 -10.45 5.80 16.25
N MET A 100 -11.49 5.24 16.89
CA MET A 100 -12.34 4.24 16.24
C MET A 100 -13.04 4.81 15.01
N THR A 101 -13.48 6.06 15.03
CA THR A 101 -14.08 6.73 13.87
C THR A 101 -13.11 6.80 12.70
N SER A 102 -11.85 7.16 12.95
CA SER A 102 -10.79 7.09 11.92
C SER A 102 -10.57 5.66 11.42
N VAL A 103 -10.54 4.66 12.31
CA VAL A 103 -10.40 3.25 11.91
C VAL A 103 -11.56 2.83 11.00
N TYR A 104 -12.81 3.16 11.35
CA TYR A 104 -13.98 2.86 10.51
C TYR A 104 -13.88 3.54 9.15
N PHE A 105 -13.52 4.83 9.12
CA PHE A 105 -13.39 5.59 7.88
C PHE A 105 -12.35 4.98 6.94
N PHE A 106 -11.11 4.81 7.40
CA PHE A 106 -10.02 4.30 6.56
C PHE A 106 -10.22 2.83 6.19
N ALA A 107 -10.76 2.00 7.09
CA ALA A 107 -11.07 0.61 6.78
C ALA A 107 -12.16 0.51 5.70
N SER A 108 -13.24 1.30 5.83
CA SER A 108 -14.33 1.32 4.85
C SER A 108 -13.86 1.85 3.50
N PHE A 109 -13.05 2.91 3.50
CA PHE A 109 -12.41 3.41 2.29
C PHE A 109 -11.59 2.32 1.61
N MET A 110 -10.74 1.59 2.33
CA MET A 110 -9.89 0.55 1.74
C MET A 110 -10.70 -0.66 1.25
N VAL A 111 -11.77 -1.03 1.96
CA VAL A 111 -12.69 -2.08 1.50
C VAL A 111 -13.34 -1.68 0.18
N LEU A 112 -13.87 -0.45 0.09
CA LEU A 112 -14.46 0.07 -1.14
C LEU A 112 -13.41 0.18 -2.25
N TRP A 113 -12.21 0.68 -1.95
CA TRP A 113 -11.09 0.77 -2.88
C TRP A 113 -10.74 -0.59 -3.50
N CYS A 114 -10.66 -1.63 -2.67
CA CYS A 114 -10.32 -2.96 -3.14
C CYS A 114 -11.49 -3.71 -3.80
N LEU A 115 -12.75 -3.48 -3.41
CA LEU A 115 -13.88 -4.32 -3.84
C LEU A 115 -14.88 -3.64 -4.78
N ALA A 116 -14.84 -2.32 -4.90
CA ALA A 116 -15.60 -1.63 -5.93
C ALA A 116 -14.78 -1.67 -7.24
N PRO A 117 -15.36 -1.28 -8.39
CA PRO A 117 -14.62 -1.15 -9.65
C PRO A 117 -13.72 0.11 -9.65
N PHE A 118 -13.12 0.42 -8.50
CA PHE A 118 -12.10 1.44 -8.40
C PHE A 118 -10.76 0.89 -8.89
N PRO A 119 -9.83 1.76 -9.25
CA PRO A 119 -8.54 1.32 -9.76
C PRO A 119 -7.66 0.80 -8.60
N GLY A 120 -6.90 -0.26 -8.85
CA GLY A 120 -6.22 -1.02 -7.79
C GLY A 120 -7.13 -1.97 -6.99
N SER A 121 -8.26 -2.38 -7.58
CA SER A 121 -9.21 -3.33 -6.99
C SER A 121 -8.78 -4.80 -7.13
N ALA A 122 -9.54 -5.69 -6.48
CA ALA A 122 -9.52 -7.14 -6.61
C ALA A 122 -9.93 -7.62 -8.02
N PHE A 123 -10.30 -6.72 -8.92
CA PHE A 123 -10.60 -7.03 -10.32
C PHE A 123 -9.43 -6.74 -11.27
N CYS A 124 -8.32 -6.17 -10.78
CA CYS A 124 -7.14 -5.92 -11.59
C CYS A 124 -6.62 -7.23 -12.24
N GLY A 125 -6.26 -7.15 -13.53
CA GLY A 125 -5.90 -8.31 -14.35
C GLY A 125 -7.08 -8.96 -15.06
N LEU A 126 -8.31 -8.51 -14.82
CA LEU A 126 -9.46 -8.84 -15.67
C LEU A 126 -9.56 -7.86 -16.82
N THR A 127 -9.57 -8.37 -18.05
CA THR A 127 -9.57 -7.54 -19.27
C THR A 127 -10.69 -6.50 -19.30
N TRP A 128 -11.91 -6.86 -18.87
CA TRP A 128 -13.04 -5.93 -18.85
C TRP A 128 -12.83 -4.79 -17.84
N HIS A 129 -12.28 -5.11 -16.66
CA HIS A 129 -12.04 -4.15 -15.59
C HIS A 129 -10.90 -3.21 -15.96
N ASP A 130 -9.79 -3.77 -16.44
CA ASP A 130 -8.62 -2.99 -16.83
C ASP A 130 -8.98 -2.04 -17.99
N SER A 131 -9.73 -2.52 -18.99
CA SER A 131 -10.23 -1.67 -20.08
C SER A 131 -11.18 -0.56 -19.58
N PHE A 132 -12.05 -0.87 -18.62
CA PHE A 132 -12.94 0.12 -17.99
C PHE A 132 -12.14 1.21 -17.26
N VAL A 133 -11.17 0.81 -16.41
CA VAL A 133 -10.30 1.73 -15.69
C VAL A 133 -9.53 2.62 -16.65
N GLN A 134 -8.90 2.05 -17.68
CA GLN A 134 -8.17 2.81 -18.71
C GLN A 134 -9.05 3.83 -19.40
N SER A 135 -10.25 3.40 -19.83
CA SER A 135 -11.21 4.28 -20.50
C SER A 135 -11.65 5.42 -19.59
N MET A 136 -11.92 5.14 -18.32
CA MET A 136 -12.28 6.15 -17.32
C MET A 136 -11.11 7.10 -17.03
N TRP A 137 -9.89 6.58 -16.85
CA TRP A 137 -8.70 7.40 -16.56
C TRP A 137 -8.40 8.37 -17.70
N ALA A 138 -8.50 7.89 -18.94
CA ALA A 138 -8.34 8.70 -20.14
C ALA A 138 -9.47 9.73 -20.31
N ALA A 139 -10.74 9.32 -20.15
CA ALA A 139 -11.89 10.19 -20.37
C ALA A 139 -11.92 11.38 -19.39
N PHE A 140 -11.48 11.18 -18.16
CA PHE A 140 -11.48 12.22 -17.13
C PHE A 140 -10.11 12.84 -16.88
N HIS A 141 -9.08 12.52 -17.67
CA HIS A 141 -7.72 13.04 -17.47
C HIS A 141 -7.17 12.80 -16.05
N MET A 142 -7.56 11.69 -15.42
CA MET A 142 -7.24 11.41 -13.99
C MET A 142 -5.73 11.26 -13.74
N ALA A 143 -4.96 10.91 -14.77
CA ALA A 143 -3.49 10.88 -14.70
C ALA A 143 -2.89 12.24 -14.36
N ASP A 144 -3.53 13.33 -14.80
CA ASP A 144 -2.99 14.68 -14.66
C ASP A 144 -3.11 15.19 -13.22
N PHE A 145 -4.13 14.74 -12.47
CA PHE A 145 -4.47 15.32 -11.16
C PHE A 145 -4.71 14.33 -10.01
N VAL A 146 -4.87 13.02 -10.26
CA VAL A 146 -5.07 12.02 -9.19
C VAL A 146 -3.83 11.16 -9.00
N ALA A 147 -3.47 10.38 -10.02
CA ALA A 147 -2.38 9.41 -9.96
C ALA A 147 -2.06 8.89 -11.37
N PRO A 148 -0.79 8.55 -11.66
CA PRO A 148 -0.43 7.97 -12.95
C PRO A 148 -1.13 6.61 -13.15
N GLU A 149 -1.47 6.29 -14.40
CA GLU A 149 -2.17 5.04 -14.76
C GLU A 149 -1.39 3.80 -14.29
N SER A 150 -0.05 3.85 -14.35
CA SER A 150 0.84 2.79 -13.86
C SER A 150 0.54 2.41 -12.41
N LEU A 151 0.33 3.38 -11.53
CA LEU A 151 0.01 3.15 -10.11
C LEU A 151 -1.27 2.33 -9.92
N MET A 152 -2.19 2.43 -10.90
CA MET A 152 -3.52 1.80 -10.86
C MET A 152 -3.54 0.42 -11.50
N LEU A 153 -2.75 0.22 -12.55
CA LEU A 153 -2.82 -0.96 -13.41
C LEU A 153 -1.56 -1.82 -13.40
N LYS A 154 -0.47 -1.43 -12.73
CA LYS A 154 0.81 -2.16 -12.75
C LYS A 154 0.70 -3.66 -12.43
N TYR A 155 -0.29 -4.05 -11.65
CA TYR A 155 -0.51 -5.45 -11.27
C TYR A 155 -1.09 -6.31 -12.40
N ASN A 156 -1.63 -5.71 -13.47
CA ASN A 156 -2.16 -6.46 -14.62
C ASN A 156 -1.09 -7.32 -15.32
N THR A 157 0.19 -6.93 -15.19
CA THR A 157 1.35 -7.65 -15.72
C THR A 157 1.50 -9.05 -15.13
N LEU A 158 0.95 -9.29 -13.93
CA LEU A 158 0.93 -10.56 -13.24
C LEU A 158 -0.45 -11.23 -13.28
N GLY A 159 -1.34 -10.76 -14.16
CA GLY A 159 -2.74 -11.17 -14.19
C GLY A 159 -3.46 -10.86 -12.88
N GLN A 160 -4.27 -11.80 -12.39
CA GLN A 160 -5.06 -11.61 -11.16
C GLN A 160 -4.30 -11.95 -9.87
N ALA A 161 -3.04 -12.39 -9.93
CA ALA A 161 -2.36 -12.88 -8.74
C ALA A 161 -2.22 -11.80 -7.63
N PRO A 162 -1.80 -10.54 -7.91
CA PRO A 162 -1.76 -9.50 -6.88
C PRO A 162 -3.15 -9.13 -6.37
N ALA A 163 -4.18 -9.17 -7.22
CA ALA A 163 -5.55 -8.93 -6.81
C ALA A 163 -6.04 -9.95 -5.76
N LEU A 164 -5.76 -11.24 -5.98
CA LEU A 164 -6.18 -12.32 -5.10
C LEU A 164 -5.30 -12.48 -3.85
N LEU A 165 -4.00 -12.22 -3.97
CA LEU A 165 -3.04 -12.42 -2.87
C LEU A 165 -2.76 -11.16 -2.07
N HIS A 166 -3.07 -9.96 -2.59
CA HIS A 166 -2.78 -8.71 -1.90
C HIS A 166 -4.04 -7.86 -1.69
N ALA A 167 -4.75 -7.49 -2.78
CA ALA A 167 -5.86 -6.54 -2.69
C ALA A 167 -7.08 -7.09 -1.94
N LEU A 168 -7.55 -8.29 -2.32
CA LEU A 168 -8.70 -8.95 -1.67
C LEU A 168 -8.41 -9.28 -0.20
N PRO A 169 -7.26 -9.88 0.18
CA PRO A 169 -6.89 -10.03 1.57
C PRO A 169 -6.80 -8.67 2.29
N GLY A 170 -6.26 -7.62 1.65
CA GLY A 170 -6.27 -6.26 2.20
C GLY A 170 -7.67 -5.78 2.58
N ALA A 171 -8.66 -6.01 1.71
CA ALA A 171 -10.06 -5.67 1.97
C ALA A 171 -10.62 -6.45 3.17
N VAL A 172 -10.42 -7.77 3.20
CA VAL A 172 -10.91 -8.63 4.28
C VAL A 172 -10.28 -8.24 5.62
N TRP A 173 -8.98 -8.00 5.64
CA TRP A 173 -8.26 -7.52 6.82
C TRP A 173 -8.81 -6.17 7.30
N CYS A 174 -9.01 -5.20 6.39
CA CYS A 174 -9.57 -3.89 6.72
C CYS A 174 -10.99 -4.01 7.30
N ALA A 175 -11.86 -4.84 6.70
CA ALA A 175 -13.21 -5.07 7.21
C ALA A 175 -13.20 -5.67 8.63
N CYS A 176 -12.21 -6.48 8.96
CA CYS A 176 -12.07 -7.09 10.29
C CYS A 176 -11.50 -6.13 11.35
N ALA A 177 -10.63 -5.19 10.97
CA ALA A 177 -9.96 -4.27 11.89
C ALA A 177 -10.91 -3.54 12.87
N PRO A 178 -11.96 -2.82 12.44
CA PRO A 178 -12.87 -2.16 13.37
C PRO A 178 -13.63 -3.14 14.24
N LEU A 179 -13.93 -4.34 13.74
CA LEU A 179 -14.64 -5.37 14.49
C LEU A 179 -13.79 -5.95 15.63
N GLN A 180 -12.48 -6.01 15.45
CA GLN A 180 -11.53 -6.46 16.46
C GLN A 180 -11.27 -5.39 17.53
N LEU A 181 -11.31 -4.10 17.18
CA LEU A 181 -11.05 -3.01 18.12
C LEU A 181 -12.30 -2.48 18.84
N SER A 182 -13.51 -2.72 18.32
CA SER A 182 -14.76 -2.15 18.88
C SER A 182 -15.11 -2.68 20.28
N ARG A 183 -15.44 -1.76 21.21
CA ARG A 183 -15.86 -2.06 22.59
C ARG A 183 -17.28 -2.65 22.68
N LYS A 184 -18.20 -2.17 21.84
CA LYS A 184 -19.65 -2.44 21.91
C LYS A 184 -20.04 -3.93 21.80
N ARG A 185 -19.10 -4.84 21.59
CA ARG A 185 -19.36 -6.28 21.44
C ARG A 185 -19.05 -7.13 22.67
N SER A 186 -18.32 -6.62 23.67
CA SER A 186 -17.90 -7.41 24.83
C SER A 186 -18.66 -7.14 26.13
N GLY A 187 -19.41 -6.02 26.24
CA GLY A 187 -19.92 -5.55 27.54
C GLY A 187 -21.39 -5.80 27.86
N GLU A 188 -22.32 -5.62 26.92
CA GLU A 188 -23.72 -5.34 27.30
C GLU A 188 -24.80 -6.23 26.66
N GLY A 189 -24.48 -7.21 25.80
CA GLY A 189 -25.57 -7.94 25.13
C GLY A 189 -25.26 -9.05 24.13
N GLY A 190 -24.35 -9.98 24.43
CA GLY A 190 -24.54 -11.35 23.90
C GLY A 190 -23.91 -11.73 22.57
N ARG A 191 -22.70 -11.23 22.23
CA ARG A 191 -21.91 -11.93 21.20
C ARG A 191 -21.14 -13.08 21.85
N LYS A 192 -21.35 -14.30 21.36
CA LYS A 192 -20.64 -15.50 21.83
C LYS A 192 -19.12 -15.23 21.76
N PRO A 193 -18.32 -15.52 22.81
CA PRO A 193 -16.87 -15.35 22.83
C PRO A 193 -16.14 -15.87 21.58
N GLY A 194 -16.71 -16.89 20.93
CA GLY A 194 -16.19 -17.43 19.66
C GLY A 194 -16.15 -16.44 18.50
N ALA A 195 -17.05 -15.45 18.42
CA ALA A 195 -17.11 -14.55 17.26
C ALA A 195 -15.89 -13.64 17.13
N HIS A 196 -15.38 -13.08 18.24
CA HIS A 196 -14.17 -12.26 18.22
C HIS A 196 -12.95 -13.09 17.80
N SER A 197 -12.81 -14.28 18.37
CA SER A 197 -11.75 -15.25 18.02
C SER A 197 -11.79 -15.64 16.54
N THR A 198 -12.96 -15.93 15.98
CA THR A 198 -13.11 -16.27 14.55
C THR A 198 -12.72 -15.08 13.67
N VAL A 199 -13.22 -13.87 13.95
CA VAL A 199 -12.86 -12.68 13.15
C VAL A 199 -11.37 -12.36 13.27
N GLY A 200 -10.77 -12.52 14.44
CA GLY A 200 -9.33 -12.33 14.64
C GLY A 200 -8.49 -13.33 13.85
N ARG A 201 -8.92 -14.60 13.77
CA ARG A 201 -8.27 -15.61 12.91
C ARG A 201 -8.39 -15.24 11.43
N VAL A 202 -9.58 -14.84 10.98
CA VAL A 202 -9.79 -14.40 9.59
C VAL A 202 -8.88 -13.22 9.25
N MET A 203 -8.82 -12.22 10.14
CA MET A 203 -7.95 -11.05 9.99
C MET A 203 -6.48 -11.46 9.87
N LEU A 204 -5.95 -12.28 10.78
CA LEU A 204 -4.54 -12.67 10.78
C LEU A 204 -4.18 -13.60 9.61
N THR A 205 -5.05 -14.53 9.24
CA THR A 205 -4.86 -15.35 8.03
C THR A 205 -4.83 -14.46 6.80
N SER A 206 -5.74 -13.50 6.72
CA SER A 206 -5.80 -12.54 5.62
C SER A 206 -4.54 -11.66 5.57
N ALA A 207 -4.02 -11.20 6.71
CA ALA A 207 -2.73 -10.51 6.80
C ALA A 207 -1.57 -11.37 6.28
N ALA A 208 -1.54 -12.67 6.60
CA ALA A 208 -0.50 -13.58 6.13
C ALA A 208 -0.54 -13.74 4.60
N VAL A 209 -1.73 -13.94 4.02
CA VAL A 209 -1.90 -14.00 2.56
C VAL A 209 -1.48 -12.67 1.91
N LEU A 210 -1.91 -11.54 2.48
CA LEU A 210 -1.53 -10.20 2.02
C LEU A 210 -0.01 -10.03 1.91
N MET A 211 0.74 -10.55 2.89
CA MET A 211 2.21 -10.53 2.89
C MET A 211 2.83 -11.43 1.82
N VAL A 212 2.22 -12.57 1.49
CA VAL A 212 2.62 -13.36 0.32
C VAL A 212 2.43 -12.55 -0.96
N GLY A 213 1.29 -11.86 -1.09
CA GLY A 213 1.04 -10.95 -2.21
C GLY A 213 2.05 -9.78 -2.27
N TYR A 214 2.44 -9.23 -1.12
CA TYR A 214 3.49 -8.22 -1.05
C TYR A 214 4.83 -8.74 -1.57
N VAL A 215 5.27 -9.94 -1.15
CA VAL A 215 6.51 -10.56 -1.65
C VAL A 215 6.44 -10.76 -3.17
N LEU A 216 5.30 -11.23 -3.70
CA LEU A 216 5.11 -11.38 -5.13
C LEU A 216 5.28 -10.05 -5.88
N ILE A 217 4.68 -8.96 -5.37
CA ILE A 217 4.78 -7.61 -5.94
C ILE A 217 6.23 -7.11 -5.91
N ASP A 218 6.90 -7.28 -4.78
CA ASP A 218 8.27 -6.81 -4.52
C ASP A 218 9.29 -7.55 -5.41
N GLU A 219 9.25 -8.88 -5.45
CA GLU A 219 10.14 -9.70 -6.29
C GLU A 219 9.89 -9.51 -7.80
N SER A 220 8.70 -9.02 -8.18
CA SER A 220 8.38 -8.69 -9.57
C SER A 220 8.83 -7.28 -9.99
N GLY A 221 9.50 -6.54 -9.10
CA GLY A 221 9.95 -5.17 -9.38
C GLY A 221 8.79 -4.18 -9.59
N LEU A 222 7.62 -4.46 -9.01
CA LEU A 222 6.42 -3.61 -9.11
C LEU A 222 6.33 -2.60 -7.96
N SER A 223 7.49 -2.25 -7.36
CA SER A 223 7.59 -1.20 -6.35
C SER A 223 7.16 0.14 -6.96
N ALA A 224 6.66 1.06 -6.12
CA ALA A 224 6.29 2.38 -6.62
C ALA A 224 7.51 3.15 -7.15
N GLU A 225 8.66 2.99 -6.49
CA GLU A 225 9.90 3.66 -6.88
C GLU A 225 10.33 3.24 -8.28
N ASP A 226 10.46 1.93 -8.52
CA ASP A 226 11.04 1.42 -9.76
C ASP A 226 10.04 1.48 -10.91
N TYR A 227 8.79 1.07 -10.66
CA TYR A 227 7.79 0.91 -11.70
C TYR A 227 7.02 2.19 -12.01
N ASP A 228 6.55 2.90 -10.97
CA ASP A 228 5.67 4.06 -11.17
C ASP A 228 6.46 5.36 -11.31
N PHE A 229 7.58 5.47 -10.61
CA PHE A 229 8.37 6.69 -10.51
C PHE A 229 9.77 6.57 -11.09
N HIS A 230 10.11 5.49 -11.79
CA HIS A 230 11.36 5.32 -12.54
C HIS A 230 12.63 5.61 -11.72
N GLY A 231 12.67 5.18 -10.46
CA GLY A 231 13.78 5.39 -9.53
C GLY A 231 13.70 6.69 -8.71
N HIS A 232 12.68 7.53 -8.90
CA HIS A 232 12.48 8.69 -8.06
C HIS A 232 11.83 8.28 -6.73
N GLY A 233 12.59 8.36 -5.63
CA GLY A 233 12.14 8.03 -4.27
C GLY A 233 11.65 9.22 -3.42
N GLY A 234 11.53 10.41 -4.00
CA GLY A 234 11.22 11.64 -3.28
C GLY A 234 12.42 12.27 -2.56
N PRO A 235 12.25 13.47 -1.98
CA PRO A 235 13.37 14.29 -1.51
C PRO A 235 14.04 13.72 -0.26
N LEU A 236 13.27 13.10 0.64
CA LEU A 236 13.81 12.48 1.85
C LEU A 236 14.64 11.24 1.52
N SER A 237 14.16 10.37 0.63
CA SER A 237 14.95 9.22 0.16
C SER A 237 16.23 9.70 -0.49
N ALA A 238 16.15 10.66 -1.42
CA ALA A 238 17.34 11.22 -2.08
C ALA A 238 18.37 11.79 -1.09
N LEU A 239 17.91 12.50 -0.05
CA LEU A 239 18.77 13.02 1.01
C LEU A 239 19.46 11.89 1.79
N ILE A 240 18.72 10.84 2.17
CA ILE A 240 19.24 9.74 2.96
C ILE A 240 20.15 8.85 2.12
N ASP A 241 19.74 8.47 0.91
CA ASP A 241 20.49 7.64 -0.03
C ASP A 241 21.82 8.30 -0.44
N GLY A 242 21.85 9.64 -0.54
CA GLY A 242 23.07 10.41 -0.79
C GLY A 242 23.99 10.58 0.43
N SER A 243 23.53 10.24 1.63
CA SER A 243 24.30 10.36 2.88
C SER A 243 25.23 9.16 3.11
N PRO A 244 26.26 9.27 3.98
CA PRO A 244 27.08 8.13 4.38
C PRO A 244 26.25 6.99 5.00
N PHE A 245 25.13 7.31 5.65
CA PHE A 245 24.22 6.31 6.19
C PHE A 245 23.48 5.54 5.09
N GLY A 246 22.99 6.23 4.06
CA GLY A 246 22.32 5.59 2.92
C GLY A 246 23.23 4.60 2.20
N GLN A 247 24.52 4.91 2.08
CA GLN A 247 25.52 4.01 1.49
C GLN A 247 25.74 2.71 2.29
N LEU A 248 25.34 2.67 3.56
CA LEU A 248 25.37 1.45 4.38
C LEU A 248 24.11 0.59 4.21
N LEU A 249 23.03 1.14 3.62
CA LEU A 249 21.82 0.40 3.39
C LEU A 249 22.02 -0.57 2.21
N PRO A 250 21.47 -1.80 2.30
CA PRO A 250 21.60 -2.80 1.24
C PRO A 250 20.73 -2.50 0.00
N MET A 251 19.89 -1.46 0.06
CA MET A 251 18.92 -1.02 -0.97
C MET A 251 18.53 0.44 -0.71
N SER A 252 17.76 1.07 -1.61
CA SER A 252 17.29 2.45 -1.39
C SER A 252 16.46 2.58 -0.12
N PHE A 253 16.47 3.78 0.47
CA PHE A 253 15.84 4.06 1.76
C PHE A 253 14.36 3.68 1.78
N ASN A 254 13.62 3.95 0.70
CA ASN A 254 12.22 3.57 0.60
C ASN A 254 12.00 2.06 0.54
N HIS A 255 12.78 1.33 -0.25
CA HIS A 255 12.70 -0.13 -0.31
C HIS A 255 12.99 -0.76 1.05
N PHE A 256 14.03 -0.24 1.71
CA PHE A 256 14.38 -0.67 3.06
C PHE A 256 13.26 -0.38 4.06
N GLY A 257 12.71 0.84 4.03
CA GLY A 257 11.60 1.27 4.88
C GLY A 257 10.33 0.42 4.69
N LEU A 258 9.96 0.14 3.44
CA LEU A 258 8.83 -0.74 3.11
C LEU A 258 9.00 -2.16 3.68
N LYS A 259 10.19 -2.75 3.52
CA LYS A 259 10.49 -4.07 4.10
C LYS A 259 10.47 -4.07 5.62
N LEU A 260 10.96 -2.99 6.26
CA LEU A 260 10.86 -2.83 7.72
C LEU A 260 9.41 -2.73 8.19
N ILE A 261 8.56 -1.95 7.50
CA ILE A 261 7.14 -1.83 7.82
C ILE A 261 6.42 -3.17 7.63
N ALA A 262 6.70 -3.90 6.55
CA ALA A 262 6.15 -5.23 6.32
C ALA A 262 6.58 -6.22 7.43
N GLY A 263 7.86 -6.20 7.81
CA GLY A 263 8.36 -6.98 8.94
C GLY A 263 7.66 -6.62 10.26
N TRP A 264 7.44 -5.33 10.52
CA TRP A 264 6.71 -4.86 11.69
C TRP A 264 5.23 -5.27 11.68
N PHE A 265 4.58 -5.24 10.52
CA PHE A 265 3.21 -5.72 10.34
C PHE A 265 3.08 -7.22 10.66
N ILE A 266 4.01 -8.05 10.17
CA ILE A 266 4.07 -9.48 10.48
C ILE A 266 4.30 -9.69 11.99
N TRP A 267 5.31 -9.02 12.55
CA TRP A 267 5.67 -9.16 13.96
C TRP A 267 4.53 -8.80 14.91
N SER A 268 3.88 -7.66 14.67
CA SER A 268 2.71 -7.23 15.46
C SER A 268 1.53 -8.21 15.35
N GLY A 269 1.31 -8.82 14.18
CA GLY A 269 0.31 -9.88 13.99
C GLY A 269 0.63 -11.15 14.80
N VAL A 270 1.88 -11.61 14.76
CA VAL A 270 2.37 -12.77 15.54
C VAL A 270 2.20 -12.50 17.04
N LYS A 271 2.62 -11.32 17.52
CA LYS A 271 2.47 -10.94 18.94
C LYS A 271 1.01 -10.87 19.36
N THR A 272 0.14 -10.33 18.49
CA THR A 272 -1.31 -10.30 18.72
C THR A 272 -1.86 -11.72 18.94
N PHE A 273 -1.50 -12.67 18.06
CA PHE A 273 -1.93 -14.07 18.19
C PHE A 273 -1.37 -14.75 19.44
N TRP A 274 -0.07 -14.59 19.70
CA TRP A 274 0.60 -15.23 20.82
C TRP A 274 0.00 -14.79 22.15
N HIS A 275 -0.18 -13.49 22.37
CA HIS A 275 -0.78 -13.00 23.61
C HIS A 275 -2.24 -13.42 23.77
N ALA A 276 -3.02 -13.54 22.68
CA ALA A 276 -4.37 -14.12 22.75
C ALA A 276 -4.35 -15.59 23.20
N LYS A 277 -3.42 -16.39 22.66
CA LYS A 277 -3.24 -17.79 23.03
C LYS A 277 -2.80 -17.96 24.48
N ALA A 278 -1.96 -17.05 24.98
CA ALA A 278 -1.50 -17.03 26.36
C ALA A 278 -2.53 -16.49 27.37
N GLY A 279 -3.73 -16.09 26.93
CA GLY A 279 -4.74 -15.47 27.79
C GLY A 279 -4.38 -14.08 28.31
N GLN A 280 -3.32 -13.46 27.76
CA GLN A 280 -2.84 -12.14 28.16
C GLN A 280 -3.58 -11.04 27.39
N TYR A 281 -4.87 -10.85 27.70
CA TYR A 281 -5.77 -10.02 26.89
C TYR A 281 -5.40 -8.54 26.83
N GLY A 282 -4.79 -7.98 27.88
CA GLY A 282 -4.24 -6.63 27.85
C GLY A 282 -3.15 -6.50 26.78
N ALA A 283 -2.13 -7.36 26.86
CA ALA A 283 -1.05 -7.37 25.87
C ALA A 283 -1.58 -7.67 24.44
N HIS A 284 -2.48 -8.64 24.30
CA HIS A 284 -3.15 -8.95 23.02
C HIS A 284 -3.76 -7.70 22.39
N ARG A 285 -4.53 -6.94 23.17
CA ARG A 285 -5.18 -5.73 22.69
C ARG A 285 -4.18 -4.65 22.29
N ALA A 286 -3.15 -4.42 23.10
CA ALA A 286 -2.10 -3.46 22.78
C ALA A 286 -1.36 -3.82 21.47
N TRP A 287 -1.10 -5.10 21.22
CA TRP A 287 -0.50 -5.56 19.96
C TRP A 287 -1.49 -5.52 18.79
N ALA A 288 -2.77 -5.78 19.01
CA ALA A 288 -3.80 -5.66 17.98
C ALA A 288 -3.92 -4.22 17.45
N VAL A 289 -3.86 -3.22 18.33
CA VAL A 289 -3.84 -1.80 17.95
C VAL A 289 -2.61 -1.48 17.11
N ARG A 290 -1.42 -1.94 17.51
CA ARG A 290 -0.18 -1.78 16.73
C ARG A 290 -0.27 -2.43 15.36
N HIS A 291 -0.84 -3.63 15.29
CA HIS A 291 -1.04 -4.36 14.04
C HIS A 291 -1.99 -3.61 13.09
N VAL A 292 -3.09 -3.06 13.61
CA VAL A 292 -3.99 -2.19 12.83
C VAL A 292 -3.27 -0.93 12.36
N GLY A 293 -2.53 -0.24 13.23
CA GLY A 293 -1.74 0.93 12.85
C GLY A 293 -0.72 0.63 11.74
N ALA A 294 -0.04 -0.52 11.84
CA ALA A 294 0.97 -0.96 10.88
C ALA A 294 0.41 -1.23 9.47
N GLY A 295 -0.86 -1.62 9.34
CA GLY A 295 -1.49 -1.86 8.03
C GLY A 295 -2.32 -0.69 7.51
N LEU A 296 -3.01 0.04 8.40
CA LEU A 296 -4.06 0.99 7.99
C LEU A 296 -3.53 2.33 7.47
N TRP A 297 -2.25 2.65 7.68
CA TRP A 297 -1.64 3.87 7.14
C TRP A 297 -1.73 3.96 5.61
N VAL A 298 -1.68 2.83 4.89
CA VAL A 298 -1.82 2.80 3.41
C VAL A 298 -3.18 3.33 2.98
N ALA A 299 -4.23 3.03 3.76
CA ALA A 299 -5.58 3.51 3.48
C ALA A 299 -5.70 5.04 3.67
N ALA A 300 -4.89 5.63 4.56
CA ALA A 300 -4.82 7.08 4.74
C ALA A 300 -3.90 7.77 3.72
N GLN A 301 -2.82 7.10 3.31
CA GLN A 301 -1.86 7.61 2.33
C GLN A 301 -2.52 7.92 0.99
N ARG A 302 -3.43 7.06 0.50
CA ARG A 302 -4.09 7.22 -0.81
C ARG A 302 -4.91 8.50 -0.97
N PRO A 303 -5.91 8.81 -0.10
CA PRO A 303 -6.66 10.05 -0.22
C PRO A 303 -5.78 11.28 0.04
N MET A 304 -4.79 11.17 0.94
CA MET A 304 -3.83 12.24 1.16
C MET A 304 -2.98 12.52 -0.08
N PHE A 305 -2.51 11.49 -0.78
CA PHE A 305 -1.80 11.62 -2.05
C PHE A 305 -2.66 12.29 -3.11
N ALA A 306 -3.91 11.83 -3.30
CA ALA A 306 -4.84 12.48 -4.23
C ALA A 306 -5.05 13.97 -3.91
N THR A 307 -5.14 14.32 -2.63
CA THR A 307 -5.27 15.72 -2.18
C THR A 307 -4.01 16.51 -2.46
N ALA A 308 -2.83 15.97 -2.14
CA ALA A 308 -1.54 16.59 -2.41
C ALA A 308 -1.33 16.84 -3.91
N ARG A 309 -1.78 15.93 -4.77
CA ARG A 309 -1.75 16.06 -6.23
C ARG A 309 -2.62 17.22 -6.72
N LEU A 310 -3.85 17.33 -6.22
CA LEU A 310 -4.72 18.47 -6.51
C LEU A 310 -4.11 19.80 -6.05
N THR A 311 -3.50 19.83 -4.85
CA THR A 311 -2.80 21.02 -4.35
C THR A 311 -1.59 21.38 -5.21
N GLN A 312 -0.76 20.41 -5.60
CA GLN A 312 0.38 20.63 -6.49
C GLN A 312 -0.07 21.21 -7.83
N LEU A 313 -1.13 20.65 -8.42
CA LEU A 313 -1.69 21.15 -9.68
C LEU A 313 -2.17 22.61 -9.54
N ALA A 314 -2.87 22.92 -8.47
CA ALA A 314 -3.40 24.26 -8.21
C ALA A 314 -2.30 25.31 -7.96
N VAL A 315 -1.21 24.93 -7.30
CA VAL A 315 -0.14 25.85 -6.87
C VAL A 315 0.99 25.96 -7.90
N LEU A 316 1.39 24.84 -8.51
CA LEU A 316 2.57 24.76 -9.39
C LEU A 316 2.21 24.75 -10.88
N GLY A 317 0.93 24.56 -11.21
CA GLY A 317 0.46 24.39 -12.58
C GLY A 317 0.72 22.98 -13.14
N PRO A 318 0.11 22.65 -14.30
CA PRO A 318 0.11 21.31 -14.86
C PRO A 318 1.49 20.82 -15.28
N ASP A 319 2.35 21.70 -15.81
CA ASP A 319 3.67 21.30 -16.32
C ASP A 319 4.59 20.79 -15.21
N VAL A 320 4.64 21.50 -14.08
CA VAL A 320 5.49 21.14 -12.94
C VAL A 320 4.86 19.98 -12.17
N ALA A 321 3.55 20.07 -11.88
CA ALA A 321 2.83 19.02 -11.17
C ALA A 321 2.81 17.70 -11.95
N GLY A 322 2.77 17.74 -13.28
CA GLY A 322 2.79 16.54 -14.13
C GLY A 322 4.12 15.80 -14.12
N SER A 323 5.22 16.41 -13.67
CA SER A 323 6.53 15.76 -13.64
C SER A 323 6.57 14.54 -12.71
N ILE A 324 7.30 13.49 -13.12
CA ILE A 324 7.48 12.26 -12.32
C ILE A 324 8.08 12.58 -10.95
N SER A 325 9.01 13.52 -10.87
CA SER A 325 9.59 13.96 -9.59
C SER A 325 8.53 14.54 -8.65
N ALA A 326 7.70 15.48 -9.12
CA ALA A 326 6.67 16.08 -8.27
C ALA A 326 5.63 15.04 -7.81
N GLN A 327 5.28 14.08 -8.67
CA GLN A 327 4.40 12.97 -8.33
C GLN A 327 5.02 12.07 -7.24
N SER A 328 6.27 11.68 -7.41
CA SER A 328 7.02 10.89 -6.44
C SER A 328 7.14 11.62 -5.09
N ASP A 329 7.50 12.90 -5.09
CA ASP A 329 7.62 13.73 -3.90
C ASP A 329 6.31 13.75 -3.09
N ALA A 330 5.18 13.93 -3.77
CA ALA A 330 3.86 13.87 -3.14
C ALA A 330 3.56 12.47 -2.60
N PHE A 331 3.81 11.42 -3.39
CA PHE A 331 3.51 10.04 -3.00
C PHE A 331 4.27 9.64 -1.73
N TYR A 332 5.58 9.86 -1.70
CA TYR A 332 6.43 9.49 -0.58
C TYR A 332 6.25 10.42 0.62
N GLY A 333 6.08 11.73 0.40
CA GLY A 333 5.73 12.66 1.48
C GLY A 333 4.46 12.23 2.21
N CYS A 334 3.41 11.90 1.46
CA CYS A 334 2.17 11.35 2.02
C CYS A 334 2.41 10.01 2.73
N SER A 335 3.21 9.12 2.14
CA SER A 335 3.52 7.82 2.75
C SER A 335 4.19 7.99 4.12
N TYR A 336 5.23 8.80 4.22
CA TYR A 336 5.94 9.04 5.48
C TYR A 336 5.03 9.65 6.54
N VAL A 337 4.26 10.68 6.19
CA VAL A 337 3.32 11.34 7.12
C VAL A 337 2.28 10.34 7.64
N ALA A 338 1.66 9.58 6.75
CA ALA A 338 0.66 8.57 7.13
C ALA A 338 1.28 7.48 8.02
N THR A 339 2.42 6.92 7.64
CA THR A 339 3.09 5.88 8.43
C THR A 339 3.42 6.38 9.83
N ILE A 340 4.08 7.54 9.96
CA ILE A 340 4.46 8.11 11.25
C ILE A 340 3.22 8.38 12.11
N ALA A 341 2.19 9.03 11.56
CA ALA A 341 0.98 9.35 12.28
C ALA A 341 0.31 8.08 12.84
N PHE A 342 0.14 7.04 12.02
CA PHE A 342 -0.50 5.81 12.45
C PHE A 342 0.33 5.04 13.48
N PHE A 343 1.65 5.02 13.36
CA PHE A 343 2.53 4.34 14.32
C PHE A 343 2.52 5.05 15.67
N VAL A 344 2.65 6.38 15.66
CA VAL A 344 2.63 7.21 16.87
C VAL A 344 1.29 7.10 17.59
N VAL A 345 0.17 7.23 16.85
CA VAL A 345 -1.18 7.11 17.43
C VAL A 345 -1.42 5.70 17.95
N ALA A 346 -1.06 4.66 17.19
CA ALA A 346 -1.21 3.28 17.65
C ALA A 346 -0.39 2.99 18.91
N GLU A 347 0.83 3.52 18.99
CA GLU A 347 1.68 3.37 20.19
C GLU A 347 1.11 4.12 21.39
N ALA A 348 0.64 5.36 21.20
CA ALA A 348 -0.01 6.15 22.24
C ALA A 348 -1.25 5.44 22.80
N VAL A 349 -2.13 4.93 21.93
CA VAL A 349 -3.31 4.16 22.33
C VAL A 349 -2.91 2.85 23.01
N ALA A 350 -1.92 2.13 22.48
CA ALA A 350 -1.48 0.85 23.03
C ALA A 350 -0.82 0.97 24.42
N ARG A 351 -0.29 2.15 24.77
CA ARG A 351 0.23 2.48 26.11
C ARG A 351 -0.81 3.07 27.06
N GLY A 352 -2.04 3.29 26.59
CA GLY A 352 -3.05 4.02 27.37
C GLY A 352 -2.73 5.52 27.52
N GLY A 353 -1.83 6.06 26.70
CA GLY A 353 -1.43 7.47 26.74
C GLY A 353 -2.32 8.39 25.89
N TRP A 354 -3.27 7.84 25.12
CA TRP A 354 -4.22 8.67 24.39
C TRP A 354 -5.31 9.17 25.31
N GLN A 355 -5.17 10.41 25.78
CA GLN A 355 -6.27 11.14 26.41
C GLN A 355 -6.94 11.97 25.32
N PRO A 356 -8.14 11.60 24.83
CA PRO A 356 -8.85 12.42 23.86
C PRO A 356 -9.02 13.81 24.48
N GLY A 357 -8.54 14.82 23.74
CA GLY A 357 -8.14 16.13 24.24
C GLY A 357 -8.90 16.58 25.48
N ASP A 358 -8.14 16.88 26.55
CA ASP A 358 -8.57 17.52 27.79
C ASP A 358 -9.94 18.18 27.62
N ALA A 359 -11.00 17.50 28.08
CA ALA A 359 -12.35 18.06 28.12
C ALA A 359 -12.40 19.37 28.93
N ARG A 360 -11.32 19.71 29.63
CA ARG A 360 -11.06 21.00 30.31
C ARG A 360 -10.92 22.20 29.39
N LEU A 361 -10.70 22.02 28.08
CA LEU A 361 -10.70 23.13 27.11
C LEU A 361 -12.08 23.37 26.46
N ARG A 362 -13.12 22.62 26.90
CA ARG A 362 -14.51 22.77 26.45
C ARG A 362 -15.48 23.20 27.56
N SER A 363 -14.97 23.52 28.75
CA SER A 363 -15.67 24.19 29.84
C SER A 363 -15.15 25.62 29.96
#